data_AF-A0A1H4ZAR3-F1
#
_entry.id   AF-A0A1H4ZAR3-F1
#
_cell.length_a   1.000
_cell.length_b   1.000
_cell.length_c   1.000
_cell.angle_alpha   90.00
_cell.angle_beta   90.00
_cell.angle_gamma   90.00
#
_symmetry.space_group_name_H-M   'P 1'
#
loop_
_entity.id
_entity.type
_entity.pdbx_description
1 polymer ?
#
loop_
_entity_poly.entity_id
_entity_poly.type
_entity_poly.pdbx_seq_one_letter_code
_entity_poly.pdbx_strand_id
1 'polypeptide(L)'
;MSRKTTLITAAAVTVVALIAGLAYWLAQPSYDDIVKGCRSALAAQGDREGKGRPAACNEVRADDYDALVLDAALDHLGWTDKDGNFDKQKMIDSLDDEP
;
A
#
# COMPACT_ATOMS: atom_id res chain seq x y z
N MET A 1 -53.48 -4.07 17.59
CA MET A 1 -52.17 -4.29 16.94
C MET A 1 -51.10 -4.37 18.02
N SER A 2 -50.41 -5.50 18.09
CA SER A 2 -49.67 -5.98 19.26
C SER A 2 -48.25 -5.44 19.31
N ARG A 3 -47.84 -4.87 20.46
CA ARG A 3 -46.49 -4.37 20.77
C ARG A 3 -45.35 -5.40 20.56
N LYS A 4 -45.70 -6.67 20.34
CA LYS A 4 -44.74 -7.77 20.11
C LYS A 4 -44.13 -7.75 18.71
N THR A 5 -44.83 -7.21 17.70
CA THR A 5 -44.34 -7.22 16.31
C THR A 5 -43.21 -6.21 16.09
N THR A 6 -43.18 -5.12 16.86
CA THR A 6 -42.19 -4.03 16.74
C THR A 6 -40.84 -4.37 17.38
N LEU A 7 -40.79 -5.32 18.32
CA LEU A 7 -39.56 -5.71 19.01
C LEU A 7 -38.71 -6.71 18.19
N ILE A 8 -39.35 -7.50 17.31
CA ILE A 8 -38.66 -8.51 16.50
C ILE A 8 -37.85 -7.85 15.36
N THR A 9 -38.35 -6.75 14.81
CA THR A 9 -37.68 -6.03 13.71
C THR A 9 -36.43 -5.27 14.18
N ALA A 10 -36.40 -4.73 15.38
CA ALA A 10 -35.22 -4.02 15.92
C ALA A 10 -34.04 -4.97 16.23
N ALA A 11 -34.33 -6.20 16.70
CA ALA A 11 -33.31 -7.21 16.99
C ALA A 11 -32.68 -7.80 15.71
N ALA A 12 -33.44 -7.96 14.63
CA ALA A 12 -32.92 -8.48 13.37
C ALA A 12 -31.97 -7.48 12.66
N VAL A 13 -32.29 -6.18 12.69
CA VAL A 13 -31.48 -5.14 12.03
C VAL A 13 -30.12 -4.95 12.73
N THR A 14 -30.07 -5.07 14.05
CA THR A 14 -28.83 -4.94 14.82
C THR A 14 -27.85 -6.07 14.55
N VAL A 15 -28.32 -7.32 14.40
CA VAL A 15 -27.46 -8.46 14.05
C VAL A 15 -26.85 -8.30 12.65
N VAL A 16 -27.63 -7.83 11.66
CA VAL A 16 -27.12 -7.63 10.29
C VAL A 16 -26.08 -6.51 10.24
N ALA A 17 -26.29 -5.40 10.96
CA ALA A 17 -25.32 -4.30 11.01
C ALA A 17 -23.98 -4.72 11.66
N LEU A 18 -24.04 -5.55 12.71
CA LEU A 18 -22.84 -6.09 13.37
C LEU A 18 -22.06 -7.03 12.43
N ILE A 19 -22.75 -7.91 11.70
CA ILE A 19 -22.11 -8.83 10.74
C ILE A 19 -21.46 -8.04 9.59
N ALA A 20 -22.16 -7.04 9.04
CA ALA A 20 -21.61 -6.20 7.98
C ALA A 20 -20.39 -5.38 8.46
N GLY A 21 -20.44 -4.84 9.68
CA GLY A 21 -19.30 -4.13 10.28
C GLY A 21 -18.07 -5.02 10.49
N LEU A 22 -18.28 -6.25 10.99
CA LEU A 22 -17.21 -7.24 11.14
C LEU A 22 -16.63 -7.68 9.80
N ALA A 23 -17.48 -7.91 8.80
CA ALA A 23 -17.02 -8.27 7.46
C ALA A 23 -16.20 -7.13 6.82
N TYR A 24 -16.63 -5.86 7.00
CA TYR A 24 -15.88 -4.70 6.53
C TYR A 24 -14.52 -4.57 7.24
N TRP A 25 -14.48 -4.77 8.56
CA TRP A 25 -13.24 -4.74 9.34
C TRP A 25 -12.26 -5.83 8.92
N LEU A 26 -12.75 -7.06 8.72
CA LEU A 26 -11.94 -8.19 8.26
C LEU A 26 -11.49 -8.07 6.80
N ALA A 27 -12.21 -7.29 5.99
CA ALA A 27 -11.87 -7.02 4.59
C ALA A 27 -10.92 -5.83 4.41
N GLN A 28 -10.53 -5.14 5.50
CA GLN A 28 -9.51 -4.09 5.40
C GLN A 28 -8.17 -4.71 4.99
N PRO A 29 -7.43 -4.06 4.07
CA PRO A 29 -6.09 -4.51 3.72
C PRO A 29 -5.19 -4.47 4.96
N SER A 30 -4.30 -5.45 5.07
CA SER A 30 -3.26 -5.41 6.09
C SER A 30 -2.28 -4.28 5.81
N TYR A 31 -1.49 -3.87 6.81
CA TYR A 31 -0.44 -2.87 6.60
C TYR A 31 0.56 -3.32 5.51
N ASP A 32 0.89 -4.61 5.48
CA ASP A 32 1.78 -5.19 4.47
C ASP A 32 1.17 -5.08 3.06
N ASP A 33 -0.15 -5.26 2.91
CA ASP A 33 -0.83 -5.07 1.63
C ASP A 33 -0.81 -3.60 1.18
N ILE A 34 -0.96 -2.66 2.13
CA ILE A 34 -0.85 -1.21 1.87
C ILE A 34 0.57 -0.87 1.41
N VAL A 35 1.60 -1.34 2.11
CA VAL A 35 3.02 -1.15 1.76
C VAL A 35 3.33 -1.73 0.38
N LYS A 36 2.84 -2.94 0.09
CA LYS A 36 3.01 -3.60 -1.23
C LYS A 36 2.31 -2.82 -2.35
N GLY A 37 1.12 -2.29 -2.07
CA GLY A 37 0.40 -1.41 -2.99
C GLY A 37 1.16 -0.12 -3.28
N CYS A 38 1.71 0.52 -2.25
CA CYS A 38 2.55 1.71 -2.39
C CYS A 38 3.82 1.43 -3.22
N ARG A 39 4.55 0.34 -2.94
CA ARG A 39 5.72 -0.08 -3.71
C ARG A 39 5.40 -0.23 -5.20
N SER A 40 4.30 -0.90 -5.52
CA SER A 40 3.84 -1.09 -6.90
C SER A 40 3.49 0.24 -7.59
N ALA A 41 2.90 1.18 -6.83
CA ALA A 41 2.54 2.49 -7.35
C ALA A 41 3.76 3.39 -7.60
N LEU A 42 4.79 3.32 -6.75
CA LEU A 42 6.05 4.04 -6.95
C LEU A 42 6.81 3.52 -8.17
N ALA A 43 6.90 2.21 -8.37
CA ALA A 43 7.49 1.62 -9.58
C ALA A 43 6.78 2.12 -10.85
N ALA A 44 5.43 2.03 -10.87
CA ALA A 44 4.62 2.49 -11.99
C ALA A 44 4.63 4.02 -12.18
N GLN A 45 5.04 4.79 -11.17
CA GLN A 45 5.23 6.23 -11.25
C GLN A 45 6.59 6.57 -11.86
N GLY A 46 7.67 5.87 -11.48
CA GLY A 46 9.00 6.01 -12.05
C GLY A 46 8.99 5.78 -13.57
N ASP A 47 8.30 4.75 -14.02
CA ASP A 47 8.13 4.42 -15.46
C ASP A 47 7.42 5.52 -16.28
N ARG A 48 6.73 6.46 -15.62
CA ARG A 48 5.93 7.52 -16.26
C ARG A 48 6.39 8.93 -15.90
N GLU A 49 7.53 9.08 -15.24
CA GLU A 49 8.04 10.36 -14.73
C GLU A 49 7.01 11.14 -13.88
N GLY A 50 6.10 10.43 -13.20
CA GLY A 50 5.05 11.04 -12.40
C GLY A 50 5.60 11.74 -11.16
N LYS A 51 4.89 12.75 -10.65
CA LYS A 51 5.30 13.55 -9.48
C LYS A 51 4.33 13.42 -8.32
N GLY A 52 4.84 13.62 -7.11
CA GLY A 52 4.06 13.60 -5.87
C GLY A 52 3.94 12.21 -5.26
N ARG A 53 3.23 12.12 -4.13
CA ARG A 53 2.96 10.87 -3.42
C ARG A 53 1.78 10.14 -4.06
N PRO A 54 1.91 8.86 -4.46
CA PRO A 54 0.78 8.07 -4.93
C PRO A 54 -0.33 7.95 -3.88
N ALA A 55 -1.58 7.92 -4.32
CA ALA A 55 -2.72 7.70 -3.42
C ALA A 55 -2.62 6.38 -2.64
N ALA A 56 -2.07 5.33 -3.27
CA ALA A 56 -1.82 4.03 -2.63
C ALA A 56 -0.83 4.11 -1.46
N CYS A 57 -0.03 5.19 -1.38
CA CYS A 57 0.91 5.40 -0.30
C CYS A 57 0.34 6.22 0.85
N ASN A 58 -0.89 6.75 0.79
CA ASN A 58 -1.41 7.69 1.79
C ASN A 58 -1.47 7.13 3.21
N GLU A 59 -1.69 5.82 3.34
CA GLU A 59 -1.81 5.13 4.64
C GLU A 59 -0.49 4.52 5.12
N VAL A 60 0.59 4.66 4.35
CA VAL A 60 1.94 4.25 4.75
C VAL A 60 2.53 5.27 5.74
N ARG A 61 3.20 4.78 6.78
CA ARG A 61 3.91 5.63 7.75
C ARG A 61 5.01 6.42 7.05
N ALA A 62 5.38 7.57 7.60
CA ALA A 62 6.30 8.49 6.93
C ALA A 62 7.70 7.87 6.73
N ASP A 63 8.23 7.21 7.76
CA ASP A 63 9.50 6.49 7.73
C ASP A 63 9.51 5.34 6.71
N ASP A 64 8.43 4.55 6.69
CA ASP A 64 8.28 3.48 5.70
C ASP A 64 8.15 4.04 4.28
N TYR A 65 7.44 5.16 4.11
CA TYR A 65 7.30 5.83 2.82
C TYR A 65 8.64 6.33 2.30
N ASP A 66 9.46 6.98 3.15
CA ASP A 66 10.78 7.45 2.77
C ASP A 66 11.69 6.29 2.35
N ALA A 67 11.62 5.16 3.06
CA ALA A 67 12.33 3.94 2.69
C ALA A 67 11.86 3.36 1.34
N LEU A 68 10.55 3.33 1.08
CA LEU A 68 9.99 2.86 -0.19
C LEU A 68 10.35 3.78 -1.36
N VAL A 69 10.39 5.10 -1.15
CA VAL A 69 10.80 6.07 -2.17
C VAL A 69 12.28 5.87 -2.51
N LEU A 70 13.14 5.66 -1.50
CA LEU A 70 14.55 5.36 -1.72
C LEU A 70 14.72 4.02 -2.47
N ASP A 71 14.04 2.97 -2.03
CA ASP A 71 14.03 1.64 -2.69
C ASP A 71 13.65 1.76 -4.17
N ALA A 72 12.56 2.47 -4.47
CA ALA A 72 12.12 2.70 -5.85
C ALA A 72 13.14 3.52 -6.67
N ALA A 73 13.81 4.50 -6.06
CA ALA A 73 14.83 5.30 -6.74
C ALA A 73 16.08 4.47 -7.06
N LEU A 74 16.55 3.65 -6.12
CA LEU A 74 17.69 2.75 -6.34
C LEU A 74 17.40 1.75 -7.45
N ASP A 75 16.18 1.19 -7.47
CA ASP A 75 15.74 0.26 -8.52
C ASP A 75 15.67 0.93 -9.89
N HIS A 76 15.11 2.14 -9.96
CA HIS A 76 15.03 2.92 -11.20
C HIS A 76 16.41 3.29 -11.77
N LEU A 77 17.38 3.56 -10.89
CA LEU A 77 18.78 3.78 -11.28
C LEU A 77 19.51 2.49 -11.70
N GLY A 78 18.85 1.32 -11.57
CA GLY A 78 19.46 0.03 -11.85
C GLY A 78 20.48 -0.41 -10.81
N TRP A 79 20.48 0.20 -9.61
CA TRP A 79 21.43 -0.07 -8.53
C TRP A 79 21.00 -1.24 -7.63
N THR A 80 20.00 -2.01 -8.04
CA THR A 80 19.49 -3.18 -7.32
C THR A 80 19.87 -4.49 -8.02
N ASP A 81 20.04 -5.56 -7.25
CA ASP A 81 20.20 -6.92 -7.77
C ASP A 81 18.85 -7.53 -8.19
N LYS A 82 18.87 -8.77 -8.69
CA LYS A 82 17.66 -9.49 -9.14
C LYS A 82 16.65 -9.77 -8.01
N ASP A 83 17.08 -9.69 -6.76
CA ASP A 83 16.26 -9.93 -5.58
C ASP A 83 15.79 -8.60 -4.95
N GLY A 84 16.15 -7.45 -5.56
CA GLY A 84 15.78 -6.11 -5.11
C GLY A 84 16.69 -5.53 -4.03
N ASN A 85 17.84 -6.14 -3.72
CA ASN A 85 18.78 -5.59 -2.75
C ASN A 85 19.72 -4.60 -3.43
N PHE A 86 20.18 -3.60 -2.68
CA PHE A 86 21.19 -2.67 -3.19
C PHE A 86 22.47 -3.39 -3.64
N ASP A 87 22.86 -3.16 -4.88
CA ASP A 87 24.06 -3.67 -5.53
C ASP A 87 25.06 -2.53 -5.73
N LYS A 88 26.06 -2.49 -4.86
CA LYS A 88 27.12 -1.49 -4.90
C LYS A 88 27.89 -1.50 -6.22
N GLN A 89 28.08 -2.67 -6.85
CA GLN A 89 28.87 -2.74 -8.08
C GLN A 89 28.12 -2.06 -9.22
N LYS A 90 26.82 -2.33 -9.36
CA LYS A 90 25.99 -1.64 -10.36
C LYS A 90 25.95 -0.13 -10.17
N MET A 91 25.92 0.35 -8.93
CA MET A 91 26.03 1.78 -8.65
C MET A 91 27.35 2.35 -9.19
N ILE A 92 28.49 1.73 -8.84
CA ILE A 92 29.81 2.19 -9.30
C ILE A 92 29.87 2.17 -10.84
N ASP A 93 29.48 1.07 -11.46
CA ASP A 93 29.50 0.92 -12.91
C ASP A 93 28.69 2.02 -13.61
N SER A 94 27.50 2.35 -13.08
CA SER A 94 26.66 3.42 -13.65
C SER A 94 27.24 4.83 -13.53
N LEU A 95 28.05 5.09 -12.50
CA LEU A 95 28.68 6.39 -12.26
C LEU A 95 29.98 6.53 -13.05
N ASP A 96 30.67 5.43 -13.32
CA ASP A 96 31.88 5.39 -14.14
C ASP A 96 31.57 5.49 -15.65
N ASP A 97 30.35 5.10 -16.07
CA ASP A 97 29.84 5.23 -17.44
C ASP A 97 29.28 6.64 -17.77
N GLU A 98 29.13 7.54 -16.78
CA GLU A 98 28.79 8.95 -17.02
C GLU A 98 30.05 9.75 -17.48
N PRO A 99 30.00 10.47 -18.62
CA PRO A 99 31.15 11.20 -19.19
C PRO A 99 31.54 12.49 -18.44
#